data_AF-A0A0S2W1M2-F1
#
_entry.id   AF-A0A0S2W1M2-F1
#
_cell.length_a   1.000
_cell.length_b   1.000
_cell.length_c   1.000
_cell.angle_alpha   90.00
_cell.angle_beta   90.00
_cell.angle_gamma   90.00
#
_symmetry.space_group_name_H-M   'P 1'
#
loop_
_entity.id
_entity.type
_entity.pdbx_description
1 polymer ?
#
loop_
_entity_poly.entity_id
_entity_poly.type
_entity_poly.pdbx_seq_one_letter_code
_entity_poly.pdbx_strand_id
1 'polypeptide(L)'
;MKFQRPMRAAALLLALTLTLSPAAGAISVEQAREILREYYIDEIPEEILALPTIDEITNALGDPYTYYMTAQQFEDFQKNLGDSDVVGIGVMVESTADGLKVTSVAPDSPASQAGLKIGDLIVAADGITVEEAGSTEALATLIRGEAGTRVTITVERDGARTELDMTRAEVVFPTVTGEVVDGHIGWLECTSFGENSGSYFQTYITEEDEQADRWVVDLRGNPGGEATSVVEAVGHVLGNRTVAYLVDREGSMSSWTPNPFPVETPGLIEEPLVVLVDANSASASELFAASMRDYDYALIIGTRTFGKGIAQSVLGLDDGSVMRVTTHRYYSPNYVTPDRSGVLPDLVVDADLADEVARLLCGEAAAESPDVLVLELAGQEWYVHKEAALSADYAPAFAELLSALAPGTPMTLDGESVDPETVSADWETEYVSRWMEDVEDSPYAEEINTLAALGAVQGDENGSFLPEEPLTRAELVSLITQAMGYWCWTNQGRAPFTDVSEESWYATAVDITYHLGLVQGNENGEFDPDARIDHQQFITILARMGRRADLKVGWRLDSVTDEELAAPDVQKFASWAREAAVAADSLGLLADDLADIDPNAPTTREEAAAMVYRLMSYSGILTPAAGA
;
A
#
# COMPACT_ATOMS: atom_id res chain seq x y z
N MET A 1 22.39 -17.77 4.47
CA MET A 1 21.40 -16.68 4.32
C MET A 1 22.10 -15.36 4.54
N LYS A 2 22.25 -14.54 3.49
CA LYS A 2 22.79 -13.18 3.57
C LYS A 2 21.60 -12.23 3.61
N PHE A 3 21.54 -11.40 4.64
CA PHE A 3 20.54 -10.36 4.84
C PHE A 3 20.49 -9.41 3.62
N GLN A 4 19.35 -9.38 2.92
CA GLN A 4 18.98 -8.28 2.05
C GLN A 4 18.61 -7.08 2.93
N ARG A 5 19.18 -5.92 2.63
CA ARG A 5 18.81 -4.63 3.22
C ARG A 5 17.58 -4.09 2.47
N PRO A 6 16.55 -3.56 3.13
CA PRO A 6 15.49 -2.87 2.41
C PRO A 6 15.91 -1.40 2.16
N MET A 7 16.10 -1.06 0.88
CA MET A 7 16.14 0.33 0.41
C MET A 7 14.71 0.90 0.46
N ARG A 8 14.32 1.48 1.60
CA ARG A 8 13.08 2.26 1.79
C ARG A 8 13.33 3.77 1.65
N ALA A 9 13.98 4.19 0.56
CA ALA A 9 14.46 5.57 0.39
C ALA A 9 13.99 6.20 -0.92
N ALA A 10 12.69 6.13 -1.24
CA ALA A 10 12.12 6.85 -2.38
C ALA A 10 10.61 7.10 -2.20
N ALA A 11 10.21 8.03 -1.35
CA ALA A 11 8.82 8.53 -1.30
C ALA A 11 8.78 9.96 -0.71
N LEU A 12 9.43 10.92 -1.37
CA LEU A 12 9.70 12.26 -0.81
C LEU A 12 8.96 13.43 -1.49
N LEU A 13 8.21 13.21 -2.57
CA LEU A 13 7.61 14.30 -3.35
C LEU A 13 6.11 14.46 -3.05
N LEU A 14 5.73 15.64 -2.55
CA LEU A 14 4.38 16.20 -2.68
C LEU A 14 4.53 17.72 -2.90
N ALA A 15 3.86 18.25 -3.92
CA ALA A 15 4.01 19.63 -4.39
C ALA A 15 3.45 20.69 -3.42
N LEU A 16 4.10 21.86 -3.42
CA LEU A 16 3.99 22.95 -2.45
C LEU A 16 2.99 24.05 -2.88
N THR A 17 2.40 24.72 -1.89
CA THR A 17 2.03 26.15 -2.03
C THR A 17 2.59 26.95 -0.85
N LEU A 18 3.30 28.06 -1.14
CA LEU A 18 3.90 28.94 -0.13
C LEU A 18 3.75 30.41 -0.51
N THR A 19 3.67 31.26 0.52
CA THR A 19 3.93 32.70 0.44
C THR A 19 5.10 33.02 1.38
N LEU A 20 6.13 33.72 0.89
CA LEU A 20 7.37 34.00 1.64
C LEU A 20 7.52 35.49 1.99
N SER A 21 8.12 35.77 3.15
CA SER A 21 8.61 37.09 3.61
C SER A 21 10.10 36.98 4.01
N PRO A 22 10.86 38.10 4.08
CA PRO A 22 12.33 38.06 4.06
C PRO A 22 12.99 37.71 5.40
N ALA A 23 14.19 37.12 5.28
CA ALA A 23 14.95 36.40 6.31
C ALA A 23 15.30 37.15 7.62
N ALA A 24 15.19 36.38 8.70
CA ALA A 24 15.69 36.61 10.05
C ALA A 24 16.46 35.34 10.52
N GLY A 25 16.91 35.23 11.78
CA GLY A 25 17.68 34.07 12.25
C GLY A 25 16.82 32.86 12.64
N ALA A 26 17.45 31.67 12.71
CA ALA A 26 16.81 30.37 13.05
C ALA A 26 15.77 30.47 14.18
N ILE A 27 14.60 29.85 13.99
CA ILE A 27 13.57 29.77 15.04
C ILE A 27 14.09 29.17 16.35
N SER A 28 13.46 29.56 17.44
CA SER A 28 13.73 28.96 18.74
C SER A 28 13.17 27.55 18.84
N VAL A 29 13.78 26.72 19.69
CA VAL A 29 13.27 25.38 20.03
C VAL A 29 11.85 25.46 20.60
N GLU A 30 11.51 26.54 21.32
CA GLU A 30 10.16 26.71 21.87
C GLU A 30 9.10 26.93 20.78
N GLN A 31 9.42 27.72 19.75
CA GLN A 31 8.52 27.87 18.60
C GLN A 31 8.33 26.55 17.85
N ALA A 32 9.38 25.74 17.70
CA ALA A 32 9.26 24.41 17.10
C ALA A 32 8.36 23.47 17.95
N ARG A 33 8.45 23.54 19.27
CA ARG A 33 7.56 22.80 20.18
C ARG A 33 6.11 23.23 20.05
N GLU A 34 5.85 24.53 19.96
CA GLU A 34 4.49 25.06 19.74
C GLU A 34 3.91 24.52 18.43
N ILE A 35 4.69 24.60 17.33
CA ILE A 35 4.29 24.05 16.03
C ILE A 35 4.00 22.55 16.12
N LEU A 36 4.88 21.77 16.75
CA LEU A 36 4.69 20.34 16.88
C LEU A 36 3.45 19.98 17.73
N ARG A 37 3.21 20.70 18.83
CA ARG A 37 2.02 20.52 19.67
C ARG A 37 0.73 20.87 18.92
N GLU A 38 0.78 21.89 18.08
CA GLU A 38 -0.38 22.39 17.32
C GLU A 38 -0.66 21.56 16.07
N TYR A 39 0.36 21.03 15.39
CA TYR A 39 0.20 20.47 14.05
C TYR A 39 0.62 19.01 13.87
N TYR A 40 1.49 18.44 14.71
CA TYR A 40 1.91 17.05 14.49
C TYR A 40 0.71 16.10 14.65
N ILE A 41 0.60 15.07 13.81
CA ILE A 41 -0.63 14.26 13.76
C ILE A 41 -0.88 13.43 15.03
N ASP A 42 0.19 12.98 15.70
CA ASP A 42 0.09 12.12 16.89
C ASP A 42 0.37 12.92 18.17
N GLU A 43 0.03 12.33 19.32
CA GLU A 43 0.47 12.87 20.61
C GLU A 43 1.98 12.70 20.77
N ILE A 44 2.66 13.75 21.24
CA ILE A 44 4.10 13.73 21.45
C ILE A 44 4.37 13.62 22.96
N PRO A 45 5.07 12.57 23.43
CA PRO A 45 5.51 12.47 24.82
C PRO A 45 6.30 13.71 25.26
N GLU A 46 6.03 14.20 26.47
CA GLU A 46 6.71 15.40 26.97
C GLU A 46 8.22 15.18 27.13
N GLU A 47 8.69 13.93 27.38
CA GLU A 47 10.13 13.64 27.35
C GLU A 47 10.79 13.89 26.00
N ILE A 48 10.05 13.69 24.89
CA ILE A 48 10.54 13.99 23.54
C ILE A 48 10.55 15.50 23.30
N LEU A 49 9.48 16.21 23.68
CA LEU A 49 9.42 17.67 23.55
C LEU A 49 10.47 18.38 24.41
N ALA A 50 10.84 17.80 25.55
CA ALA A 50 11.85 18.34 26.46
C ALA A 50 13.29 18.26 25.92
N LEU A 51 13.52 17.56 24.81
CA LEU A 51 14.84 17.47 24.18
C LEU A 51 15.39 18.86 23.80
N PRO A 52 16.72 19.05 23.87
CA PRO A 52 17.36 20.37 23.83
C PRO A 52 17.42 21.01 22.43
N THR A 53 17.25 20.25 21.34
CA THR A 53 17.37 20.75 19.97
C THR A 53 16.20 20.30 19.10
N ILE A 54 15.89 21.06 18.04
CA ILE A 54 14.81 20.71 17.09
C ILE A 54 15.10 19.36 16.45
N ASP A 55 16.33 19.13 16.01
CA ASP A 55 16.75 17.87 15.40
C ASP A 55 16.61 16.68 16.36
N GLU A 56 16.94 16.84 17.65
CA GLU A 56 16.73 15.78 18.63
C GLU A 56 15.25 15.48 18.84
N ILE A 57 14.39 16.51 18.89
CA ILE A 57 12.93 16.33 18.99
C ILE A 57 12.42 15.56 17.76
N THR A 58 12.70 16.06 16.55
CA THR A 58 12.17 15.47 15.31
C THR A 58 12.73 14.07 15.05
N ASN A 59 14.00 13.81 15.38
CA ASN A 59 14.56 12.46 15.27
C ASN A 59 13.91 11.48 16.26
N ALA A 60 13.62 11.92 17.48
CA ALA A 60 12.98 11.09 18.50
C ALA A 60 11.50 10.78 18.21
N LEU A 61 10.81 11.60 17.40
CA LEU A 61 9.47 11.26 16.89
C LEU A 61 9.48 9.98 16.05
N GLY A 62 10.61 9.63 15.46
CA GLY A 62 10.69 8.56 14.46
C GLY A 62 10.18 8.98 13.08
N ASP A 63 9.28 9.96 13.04
CA ASP A 63 8.84 10.82 11.94
C ASP A 63 9.83 11.11 10.78
N PRO A 64 10.15 10.28 9.76
CA PRO A 64 11.15 10.68 8.76
C PRO A 64 10.66 11.81 7.85
N TYR A 65 9.36 12.11 7.85
CA TYR A 65 8.75 13.19 7.09
C TYR A 65 8.54 14.46 7.90
N THR A 66 8.80 14.42 9.22
CA THR A 66 8.79 15.59 10.10
C THR A 66 10.22 16.04 10.37
N TYR A 67 10.62 17.17 9.79
CA TYR A 67 11.97 17.70 9.94
C TYR A 67 12.04 19.21 9.73
N TYR A 68 13.09 19.82 10.27
CA TYR A 68 13.40 21.22 10.12
C TYR A 68 14.41 21.45 8.99
N MET A 69 14.19 22.51 8.20
CA MET A 69 15.16 23.00 7.23
C MET A 69 15.40 24.49 7.48
N THR A 70 16.66 24.86 7.66
CA THR A 70 17.08 26.27 7.61
C THR A 70 16.72 26.90 6.27
N ALA A 71 16.66 28.24 6.21
CA ALA A 71 16.37 28.96 4.96
C ALA A 71 17.29 28.55 3.79
N GLN A 72 18.59 28.34 4.07
CA GLN A 72 19.54 27.87 3.05
C GLN A 72 19.24 26.44 2.60
N GLN A 73 18.99 25.52 3.55
CA GLN A 73 18.62 24.13 3.21
C GLN A 73 17.32 24.08 2.41
N PHE A 74 16.35 24.94 2.73
CA PHE A 74 15.09 25.01 1.99
C PHE A 74 15.27 25.62 0.59
N GLU A 75 16.14 26.63 0.43
CA GLU A 75 16.50 27.17 -0.88
C GLU A 75 17.22 26.12 -1.73
N ASP A 76 18.15 25.37 -1.15
CA ASP A 76 18.87 24.29 -1.83
C ASP A 76 17.92 23.13 -2.17
N PHE A 77 17.00 22.78 -1.27
CA PHE A 77 15.94 21.81 -1.51
C PHE A 77 15.04 22.25 -2.68
N GLN A 78 14.58 23.50 -2.70
CA GLN A 78 13.78 24.04 -3.80
C GLN A 78 14.55 24.08 -5.12
N LYS A 79 15.85 24.37 -5.13
CA LYS A 79 16.68 24.29 -6.34
C LYS A 79 16.82 22.86 -6.86
N ASN A 80 16.80 21.88 -5.96
CA ASN A 80 16.81 20.46 -6.32
C ASN A 80 15.42 19.92 -6.71
N LEU A 81 14.34 20.58 -6.27
CA LEU A 81 12.96 20.30 -6.66
C LEU A 81 12.52 21.01 -7.95
N GLY A 82 13.11 22.17 -8.23
CA GLY A 82 12.76 23.03 -9.36
C GLY A 82 12.98 22.28 -10.66
N ASP A 83 11.85 21.84 -11.22
CA ASP A 83 11.63 21.28 -12.54
C ASP A 83 12.69 20.29 -13.01
N SER A 84 12.38 19.02 -12.75
CA SER A 84 12.85 17.85 -13.51
C SER A 84 12.37 17.87 -14.96
N ASP A 85 12.43 19.02 -15.61
CA ASP A 85 12.55 19.12 -17.04
C ASP A 85 13.88 18.49 -17.38
N VAL A 86 13.86 17.20 -17.72
CA VAL A 86 15.04 16.54 -18.27
C VAL A 86 15.24 17.12 -19.66
N VAL A 87 15.87 18.29 -19.71
CA VAL A 87 16.21 18.92 -20.97
C VAL A 87 17.26 18.07 -21.66
N GLY A 88 16.85 17.49 -22.77
CA GLY A 88 17.60 16.46 -23.44
C GLY A 88 16.88 16.01 -24.69
N ILE A 89 17.02 14.73 -25.01
CA ILE A 89 16.46 14.17 -26.24
C ILE A 89 15.22 13.32 -26.00
N GLY A 90 14.90 13.00 -24.73
CA GLY A 90 13.71 12.23 -24.40
C GLY A 90 13.87 10.72 -24.45
N VAL A 91 15.00 10.19 -23.94
CA VAL A 91 15.17 8.75 -23.76
C VAL A 91 15.56 8.35 -22.35
N MET A 92 15.08 7.18 -21.92
CA MET A 92 15.65 6.44 -20.80
C MET A 92 16.65 5.43 -21.35
N VAL A 93 17.76 5.25 -20.63
CA VAL A 93 18.87 4.40 -21.07
C VAL A 93 19.41 3.55 -19.93
N GLU A 94 19.86 2.35 -20.27
CA GLU A 94 20.65 1.47 -19.43
C GLU A 94 22.13 1.56 -19.83
N SER A 95 23.02 1.76 -18.85
CA SER A 95 24.46 1.73 -19.10
C SER A 95 24.93 0.30 -19.38
N THR A 96 25.57 0.09 -20.53
CA THR A 96 26.21 -1.17 -20.90
C THR A 96 27.71 -0.97 -21.11
N ALA A 97 28.47 -2.06 -21.25
CA ALA A 97 29.90 -1.96 -21.55
C ALA A 97 30.19 -1.25 -22.89
N ASP A 98 29.27 -1.35 -23.84
CA ASP A 98 29.45 -0.90 -25.23
C ASP A 98 28.75 0.46 -25.52
N GLY A 99 27.94 0.97 -24.59
CA GLY A 99 27.23 2.24 -24.74
C GLY A 99 25.95 2.35 -23.91
N LEU A 100 25.11 3.32 -24.24
CA LEU A 100 23.83 3.57 -23.57
C LEU A 100 22.70 2.88 -24.36
N LYS A 101 22.15 1.80 -23.83
CA LYS A 101 21.05 1.07 -24.45
C LYS A 101 19.73 1.78 -24.16
N VAL A 102 18.99 2.17 -25.19
CA VAL A 102 17.69 2.84 -25.06
C VAL A 102 16.66 1.85 -24.52
N THR A 103 16.08 2.19 -23.38
CA THR A 103 15.02 1.40 -22.73
C THR A 103 13.64 2.02 -22.91
N SER A 104 13.55 3.34 -23.09
CA SER A 104 12.29 4.03 -23.41
C SER A 104 12.55 5.29 -24.25
N VAL A 105 11.58 5.66 -25.08
CA VAL A 105 11.57 6.89 -25.89
C VAL A 105 10.27 7.63 -25.59
N ALA A 106 10.37 8.86 -25.07
CA ALA A 106 9.19 9.66 -24.76
C ALA A 106 8.40 10.00 -26.04
N PRO A 107 7.06 9.92 -26.03
CA PRO A 107 6.20 10.40 -27.11
C PRO A 107 6.48 11.87 -27.45
N ASP A 108 6.33 12.24 -28.73
CA ASP A 108 6.56 13.60 -29.26
C ASP A 108 7.93 14.25 -28.97
N SER A 109 8.87 13.50 -28.39
CA SER A 109 10.21 13.98 -28.04
C SER A 109 11.14 14.16 -29.26
N PRO A 110 12.25 14.90 -29.12
CA PRO A 110 13.27 15.00 -30.17
C PRO A 110 13.79 13.63 -30.64
N ALA A 111 13.94 12.66 -29.73
CA ALA A 111 14.36 11.30 -30.04
C ALA A 111 13.31 10.53 -30.86
N SER A 112 12.03 10.62 -30.47
CA SER A 112 10.92 10.00 -31.22
C SER A 112 10.84 10.55 -32.64
N GLN A 113 10.90 11.89 -32.78
CA GLN A 113 10.89 12.57 -34.09
C GLN A 113 12.10 12.21 -34.96
N ALA A 114 13.26 11.94 -34.35
CA ALA A 114 14.46 11.50 -35.04
C ALA A 114 14.46 9.99 -35.40
N GLY A 115 13.46 9.22 -34.93
CA GLY A 115 13.31 7.80 -35.25
C GLY A 115 14.19 6.87 -34.40
N LEU A 116 14.59 7.33 -33.21
CA LEU A 116 15.23 6.50 -32.20
C LEU A 116 14.21 5.49 -31.63
N LYS A 117 14.64 4.27 -31.32
CA LYS A 117 13.77 3.17 -30.89
C LYS A 117 14.31 2.50 -29.63
N ILE A 118 13.41 1.85 -28.88
CA ILE A 118 13.77 0.95 -27.80
C ILE A 118 14.70 -0.15 -28.34
N GLY A 119 15.75 -0.47 -27.58
CA GLY A 119 16.78 -1.44 -27.95
C GLY A 119 17.98 -0.86 -28.70
N ASP A 120 17.90 0.38 -29.19
CA ASP A 120 19.02 1.08 -29.81
C ASP A 120 20.20 1.25 -28.85
N LEU A 121 21.44 1.14 -29.34
CA LEU A 121 22.64 1.40 -28.54
C LEU A 121 23.27 2.73 -28.95
N ILE A 122 23.24 3.74 -28.08
CA ILE A 122 23.92 5.01 -28.31
C ILE A 122 25.41 4.86 -27.96
N VAL A 123 26.26 5.03 -28.96
CA VAL A 123 27.72 4.78 -28.87
C VAL A 123 28.57 6.06 -28.97
N ALA A 124 27.99 7.18 -29.38
CA ALA A 124 28.65 8.49 -29.39
C ALA A 124 27.66 9.66 -29.34
N ALA A 125 28.13 10.81 -28.86
CA ALA A 125 27.41 12.09 -28.88
C ALA A 125 28.36 13.20 -29.35
N ASP A 126 27.93 13.99 -30.33
CA ASP A 126 28.71 15.04 -31.01
C ASP A 126 30.09 14.54 -31.49
N GLY A 127 30.13 13.28 -31.95
CA GLY A 127 31.34 12.60 -32.43
C GLY A 127 32.28 12.09 -31.33
N ILE A 128 31.96 12.29 -30.05
CA ILE A 128 32.70 11.75 -28.90
C ILE A 128 32.14 10.38 -28.56
N THR A 129 32.96 9.34 -28.72
CA THR A 129 32.59 7.96 -28.39
C THR A 129 32.52 7.72 -26.87
N VAL A 130 31.85 6.65 -26.44
CA VAL A 130 31.85 6.20 -25.01
C VAL A 130 33.27 6.10 -24.46
N GLU A 131 34.18 5.53 -25.26
CA GLU A 131 35.59 5.31 -24.90
C GLU A 131 36.34 6.64 -24.70
N GLU A 132 36.07 7.64 -25.55
CA GLU A 132 36.66 8.98 -25.44
C GLU A 132 36.03 9.80 -24.30
N ALA A 133 34.74 9.62 -24.03
CA ALA A 133 34.05 10.23 -22.88
C ALA A 133 34.51 9.63 -21.54
N GLY A 134 35.00 8.38 -21.55
CA GLY A 134 35.57 7.68 -20.40
C GLY A 134 34.56 6.92 -19.55
N SER A 135 33.26 7.21 -19.67
CA SER A 135 32.18 6.38 -19.13
C SER A 135 30.84 6.64 -19.83
N THR A 136 29.88 5.74 -19.63
CA THR A 136 28.49 5.89 -20.06
C THR A 136 27.80 7.10 -19.41
N GLU A 137 28.11 7.42 -18.15
CA GLU A 137 27.58 8.60 -17.43
C GLU A 137 28.12 9.91 -18.04
N ALA A 138 29.40 9.92 -18.41
CA ALA A 138 30.00 11.05 -19.11
C ALA A 138 29.36 11.24 -20.50
N LEU A 139 29.11 10.15 -21.24
CA LEU A 139 28.40 10.21 -22.51
C LEU A 139 26.96 10.71 -22.34
N ALA A 140 26.24 10.23 -21.32
CA ALA A 140 24.88 10.69 -21.02
C ALA A 140 24.83 12.19 -20.71
N THR A 141 25.87 12.71 -20.05
CA THR A 141 26.03 14.15 -19.76
C THR A 141 26.18 14.97 -21.05
N LEU A 142 26.87 14.44 -22.08
CA LEU A 142 26.99 15.10 -23.39
C LEU A 142 25.67 15.12 -24.16
N ILE A 143 24.82 14.11 -23.96
CA ILE A 143 23.50 14.05 -24.60
C ILE A 143 22.54 15.09 -23.99
N ARG A 144 22.67 15.36 -22.69
CA ARG A 144 21.96 16.44 -21.99
C ARG A 144 22.50 17.82 -22.37
N GLY A 145 21.74 18.88 -22.12
CA GLY A 145 22.16 20.25 -22.40
C GLY A 145 21.01 21.24 -22.33
N GLU A 146 21.28 22.52 -22.62
CA GLU A 146 20.25 23.57 -22.61
C GLU A 146 19.21 23.38 -23.72
N ALA A 147 17.97 23.78 -23.45
CA ALA A 147 16.86 23.65 -24.38
C ALA A 147 17.12 24.50 -25.63
N GLY A 148 16.78 23.96 -26.81
CA GLY A 148 17.02 24.60 -28.10
C GLY A 148 18.44 24.41 -28.66
N THR A 149 19.36 23.79 -27.92
CA THR A 149 20.69 23.41 -28.46
C THR A 149 20.62 22.12 -29.27
N ARG A 150 21.58 21.90 -30.18
CA ARG A 150 21.64 20.68 -31.00
C ARG A 150 22.57 19.63 -30.42
N VAL A 151 22.25 18.37 -30.71
CA VAL A 151 23.11 17.22 -30.47
C VAL A 151 22.99 16.23 -31.61
N THR A 152 24.12 15.64 -32.00
CA THR A 152 24.17 14.52 -32.95
C THR A 152 24.56 13.26 -32.17
N ILE A 153 23.69 12.26 -32.13
CA ILE A 153 24.04 10.97 -31.52
C ILE A 153 24.36 9.94 -32.60
N THR A 154 25.31 9.05 -32.32
CA THR A 154 25.55 7.85 -33.14
C THR A 154 24.91 6.66 -32.47
N VAL A 155 24.04 5.98 -33.21
CA VAL A 155 23.24 4.86 -32.73
C VAL A 155 23.61 3.61 -33.51
N GLU A 156 23.78 2.49 -32.80
CA GLU A 156 23.95 1.18 -33.37
C GLU A 156 22.65 0.36 -33.22
N ARG A 157 22.10 -0.08 -34.37
CA ARG A 157 20.89 -0.90 -34.48
C ARG A 157 21.17 -2.04 -35.45
N ASP A 158 20.99 -3.29 -35.02
CA ASP A 158 21.26 -4.50 -35.82
C ASP A 158 22.67 -4.53 -36.47
N GLY A 159 23.67 -3.98 -35.78
CA GLY A 159 25.06 -3.88 -36.25
C GLY A 159 25.32 -2.78 -37.30
N ALA A 160 24.32 -1.97 -37.63
CA ALA A 160 24.47 -0.78 -38.49
C ALA A 160 24.50 0.50 -37.64
N ARG A 161 25.41 1.42 -37.98
CA ARG A 161 25.52 2.73 -37.31
C ARG A 161 24.85 3.83 -38.10
N THR A 162 24.04 4.63 -37.41
CA THR A 162 23.33 5.78 -37.97
C THR A 162 23.53 7.01 -37.07
N GLU A 163 23.74 8.18 -37.67
CA GLU A 163 23.75 9.44 -36.94
C GLU A 163 22.36 10.07 -36.95
N LEU A 164 21.91 10.54 -35.78
CA LEU A 164 20.64 11.21 -35.60
C LEU A 164 20.89 12.62 -35.04
N ASP A 165 20.48 13.63 -35.81
CA ASP A 165 20.53 15.03 -35.41
C ASP A 165 19.21 15.43 -34.74
N MET A 166 19.29 16.05 -33.57
CA MET A 166 18.11 16.54 -32.87
C MET A 166 18.37 17.81 -32.08
N THR A 167 17.30 18.54 -31.81
CA THR A 167 17.33 19.74 -30.97
C THR A 167 16.83 19.35 -29.59
N ARG A 168 17.64 19.58 -28.56
CA ARG A 168 17.27 19.31 -27.17
C ARG A 168 16.02 20.11 -26.82
N ALA A 169 15.08 19.46 -26.17
CA ALA A 169 13.86 20.08 -25.67
C ALA A 169 13.65 19.64 -24.23
N GLU A 170 12.78 20.35 -23.54
CA GLU A 170 12.10 19.82 -22.37
C GLU A 170 11.31 18.59 -22.79
N VAL A 171 11.49 17.48 -22.06
CA VAL A 171 10.80 16.23 -22.38
C VAL A 171 10.13 15.69 -21.13
N VAL A 172 8.85 15.37 -21.30
CA VAL A 172 8.03 14.71 -20.29
C VAL A 172 7.94 13.23 -20.65
N PHE A 173 8.35 12.36 -19.74
CA PHE A 173 8.01 10.94 -19.84
C PHE A 173 6.63 10.76 -19.24
N PRO A 174 5.69 10.15 -19.97
CA PRO A 174 4.39 9.89 -19.41
C PRO A 174 4.56 8.92 -18.24
N THR A 175 4.08 9.33 -17.07
CA THR A 175 4.10 8.54 -15.83
C THR A 175 3.01 7.46 -15.82
N VAL A 176 2.10 7.53 -16.81
CA VAL A 176 1.07 6.54 -17.08
C VAL A 176 1.17 6.16 -18.56
N THR A 177 1.14 4.88 -18.88
CA THR A 177 1.09 4.36 -20.24
C THR A 177 -0.03 3.34 -20.37
N GLY A 178 -0.64 3.24 -21.56
CA GLY A 178 -1.69 2.27 -21.85
C GLY A 178 -1.35 1.43 -23.08
N GLU A 179 -1.74 0.16 -23.06
CA GLU A 179 -1.76 -0.73 -24.23
C GLU A 179 -2.87 -1.78 -24.11
N VAL A 180 -3.27 -2.38 -25.23
CA VAL A 180 -4.15 -3.56 -25.22
C VAL A 180 -3.31 -4.83 -25.33
N VAL A 181 -3.32 -5.64 -24.27
CA VAL A 181 -2.69 -6.95 -24.23
C VAL A 181 -3.74 -8.05 -24.47
N ASP A 182 -3.28 -9.20 -24.99
CA ASP A 182 -4.14 -10.34 -25.35
C ASP A 182 -5.33 -10.00 -26.26
N GLY A 183 -5.26 -8.86 -26.95
CA GLY A 183 -6.28 -8.38 -27.88
C GLY A 183 -7.55 -7.82 -27.25
N HIS A 184 -7.70 -7.84 -25.92
CA HIS A 184 -8.92 -7.42 -25.23
C HIS A 184 -8.72 -6.83 -23.81
N ILE A 185 -7.50 -6.86 -23.26
CA ILE A 185 -7.23 -6.37 -21.91
C ILE A 185 -6.56 -5.00 -22.01
N GLY A 186 -7.26 -3.95 -21.58
CA GLY A 186 -6.68 -2.62 -21.42
C GLY A 186 -5.72 -2.60 -20.22
N TRP A 187 -4.42 -2.43 -20.47
CA TRP A 187 -3.38 -2.43 -19.45
C TRP A 187 -2.81 -1.03 -19.26
N LEU A 188 -3.06 -0.45 -18.09
CA LEU A 188 -2.59 0.88 -17.69
C LEU A 188 -1.45 0.73 -16.67
N GLU A 189 -0.22 1.03 -17.05
CA GLU A 189 0.91 1.09 -16.12
C GLU A 189 1.06 2.52 -15.60
N CYS A 190 0.99 2.72 -14.28
CA CYS A 190 1.22 4.01 -13.64
C CYS A 190 2.41 3.91 -12.68
N THR A 191 3.54 4.48 -13.07
CA THR A 191 4.80 4.44 -12.31
C THR A 191 4.90 5.56 -11.26
N SER A 192 4.13 6.64 -11.42
CA SER A 192 3.99 7.73 -10.44
C SER A 192 2.73 8.56 -10.73
N PHE A 193 2.11 9.12 -9.69
CA PHE A 193 1.10 10.19 -9.85
C PHE A 193 1.78 11.55 -10.01
N GLY A 194 2.21 11.89 -11.22
CA GLY A 194 2.71 13.22 -11.58
C GLY A 194 1.60 14.18 -12.00
N GLU A 195 1.94 15.45 -12.21
CA GLU A 195 1.00 16.54 -12.57
C GLU A 195 0.04 16.16 -13.71
N ASN A 196 0.53 15.44 -14.73
CA ASN A 196 -0.26 15.06 -15.91
C ASN A 196 -0.89 13.65 -15.82
N SER A 197 -0.66 12.88 -14.75
CA SER A 197 -1.12 11.48 -14.66
C SER A 197 -2.64 11.36 -14.83
N GLY A 198 -3.44 12.25 -14.24
CA GLY A 198 -4.90 12.22 -14.38
C GLY A 198 -5.35 12.30 -15.84
N SER A 199 -4.76 13.23 -16.61
CA SER A 199 -5.04 13.37 -18.05
C SER A 199 -4.59 12.15 -18.85
N TYR A 200 -3.45 11.54 -18.51
CA TYR A 200 -3.00 10.32 -19.18
C TYR A 200 -3.95 9.15 -18.95
N PHE A 201 -4.47 8.96 -17.72
CA PHE A 201 -5.52 7.97 -17.46
C PHE A 201 -6.72 8.18 -18.39
N GLN A 202 -7.23 9.41 -18.49
CA GLN A 202 -8.34 9.70 -19.39
C GLN A 202 -8.02 9.36 -20.85
N THR A 203 -6.85 9.79 -21.34
CA THR A 203 -6.42 9.55 -22.72
C THR A 203 -6.38 8.07 -23.03
N TYR A 204 -5.62 7.29 -22.26
CA TYR A 204 -5.43 5.87 -22.55
C TYR A 204 -6.71 5.06 -22.35
N ILE A 205 -7.53 5.39 -21.33
CA ILE A 205 -8.83 4.73 -21.19
C ILE A 205 -9.65 4.96 -22.46
N THR A 206 -9.76 6.21 -22.91
CA THR A 206 -10.59 6.56 -24.09
C THR A 206 -10.03 5.98 -25.41
N GLU A 207 -8.71 5.89 -25.56
CA GLU A 207 -8.08 5.38 -26.79
C GLU A 207 -8.21 3.86 -26.93
N GLU A 208 -8.16 3.13 -25.82
CA GLU A 208 -8.21 1.66 -25.81
C GLU A 208 -9.62 1.09 -25.53
N ASP A 209 -10.57 1.91 -25.10
CA ASP A 209 -11.94 1.55 -24.71
C ASP A 209 -12.67 0.64 -25.73
N GLU A 210 -12.59 0.95 -27.02
CA GLU A 210 -13.31 0.19 -28.05
C GLU A 210 -12.81 -1.27 -28.19
N GLN A 211 -11.61 -1.56 -27.69
CA GLN A 211 -10.96 -2.88 -27.77
C GLN A 211 -10.92 -3.60 -26.42
N ALA A 212 -10.94 -2.86 -25.31
CA ALA A 212 -10.82 -3.42 -23.97
C ALA A 212 -12.18 -3.85 -23.40
N ASP A 213 -12.32 -5.12 -23.01
CA ASP A 213 -13.49 -5.59 -22.24
C ASP A 213 -13.13 -5.99 -20.79
N ARG A 214 -11.84 -5.84 -20.44
CA ARG A 214 -11.24 -6.02 -19.11
C ARG A 214 -10.14 -4.99 -18.94
N TRP A 215 -9.93 -4.54 -17.71
CA TRP A 215 -8.89 -3.57 -17.39
C TRP A 215 -7.93 -4.07 -16.33
N VAL A 216 -6.68 -3.66 -16.45
CA VAL A 216 -5.66 -3.78 -15.42
C VAL A 216 -5.02 -2.41 -15.20
N VAL A 217 -4.99 -1.94 -13.96
CA VAL A 217 -4.19 -0.78 -13.55
C VAL A 217 -3.02 -1.27 -12.70
N ASP A 218 -1.82 -1.18 -13.24
CA ASP A 218 -0.60 -1.59 -12.55
C ASP A 218 0.02 -0.41 -11.78
N LEU A 219 0.04 -0.55 -10.45
CA LEU A 219 0.63 0.40 -9.49
C LEU A 219 1.84 -0.19 -8.76
N ARG A 220 2.35 -1.36 -9.17
CA ARG A 220 3.53 -1.96 -8.56
C ARG A 220 4.73 -1.03 -8.75
N GLY A 221 5.56 -0.87 -7.73
CA GLY A 221 6.69 0.05 -7.79
C GLY A 221 6.34 1.54 -7.64
N ASN A 222 5.06 1.92 -7.66
CA ASN A 222 4.64 3.32 -7.66
C ASN A 222 4.61 3.92 -6.24
N PRO A 223 5.53 4.84 -5.89
CA PRO A 223 5.64 5.40 -4.53
C PRO A 223 4.56 6.47 -4.22
N GLY A 224 3.60 6.64 -5.13
CA GLY A 224 2.53 7.62 -5.06
C GLY A 224 2.84 8.85 -5.91
N GLY A 225 2.59 10.03 -5.33
CA GLY A 225 2.74 11.31 -6.02
C GLY A 225 1.70 12.31 -5.57
N GLU A 226 1.27 13.17 -6.48
CA GLU A 226 0.39 14.29 -6.20
C GLU A 226 -1.05 13.87 -5.89
N ALA A 227 -1.59 14.48 -4.84
CA ALA A 227 -2.95 14.26 -4.38
C ALA A 227 -4.00 14.59 -5.44
N THR A 228 -3.81 15.69 -6.18
CA THR A 228 -4.70 16.12 -7.25
C THR A 228 -4.73 15.09 -8.38
N SER A 229 -3.56 14.58 -8.78
CA SER A 229 -3.44 13.61 -9.87
C SER A 229 -4.12 12.28 -9.57
N VAL A 230 -4.02 11.78 -8.33
CA VAL A 230 -4.75 10.55 -7.95
C VAL A 230 -6.25 10.81 -7.84
N VAL A 231 -6.68 11.97 -7.35
CA VAL A 231 -8.11 12.33 -7.30
C VAL A 231 -8.69 12.39 -8.72
N GLU A 232 -7.97 12.96 -9.68
CA GLU A 232 -8.37 12.96 -11.08
C GLU A 232 -8.38 11.56 -11.70
N ALA A 233 -7.33 10.76 -11.48
CA ALA A 233 -7.25 9.39 -12.00
C ALA A 233 -8.41 8.51 -11.47
N VAL A 234 -8.68 8.55 -10.16
CA VAL A 234 -9.84 7.87 -9.57
C VAL A 234 -11.15 8.41 -10.15
N GLY A 235 -11.23 9.73 -10.38
CA GLY A 235 -12.40 10.34 -11.03
C GLY A 235 -12.64 9.86 -12.45
N HIS A 236 -11.58 9.59 -13.22
CA HIS A 236 -11.69 9.00 -14.55
C HIS A 236 -12.09 7.53 -14.51
N VAL A 237 -11.68 6.77 -13.50
CA VAL A 237 -12.06 5.35 -13.38
C VAL A 237 -13.46 5.16 -12.79
N LEU A 238 -13.77 5.80 -11.65
CA LEU A 238 -14.99 5.59 -10.86
C LEU A 238 -16.07 6.65 -11.03
N GLY A 239 -15.73 7.78 -11.67
CA GLY A 239 -16.58 8.96 -11.70
C GLY A 239 -16.49 9.80 -10.42
N ASN A 240 -17.49 10.64 -10.20
CA ASN A 240 -17.46 11.64 -9.12
C ASN A 240 -17.79 11.06 -7.73
N ARG A 241 -16.85 10.33 -7.13
CA ARG A 241 -16.96 9.73 -5.79
C ARG A 241 -15.92 10.30 -4.82
N THR A 242 -16.12 10.13 -3.51
CA THR A 242 -15.09 10.47 -2.52
C THR A 242 -13.91 9.51 -2.67
N VAL A 243 -12.70 10.05 -2.73
CA VAL A 243 -11.45 9.29 -2.87
C VAL A 243 -10.79 9.09 -1.51
N ALA A 244 -10.79 10.13 -0.67
CA ALA A 244 -10.16 10.06 0.64
C ALA A 244 -10.78 11.05 1.62
N TYR A 245 -10.62 10.78 2.90
CA TYR A 245 -10.80 11.72 3.99
C TYR A 245 -9.44 12.07 4.60
N LEU A 246 -9.23 13.35 4.91
CA LEU A 246 -8.06 13.85 5.62
C LEU A 246 -8.51 14.29 7.00
N VAL A 247 -7.87 13.73 8.03
CA VAL A 247 -8.14 14.06 9.42
C VAL A 247 -6.88 14.63 10.07
N ASP A 248 -7.02 15.80 10.70
CA ASP A 248 -5.95 16.41 11.50
C ASP A 248 -5.96 15.91 12.96
N ARG A 249 -5.05 16.43 13.79
CA ARG A 249 -4.93 15.98 15.19
C ARG A 249 -6.14 16.36 16.05
N GLU A 250 -6.89 17.41 15.68
CA GLU A 250 -8.12 17.83 16.34
C GLU A 250 -9.33 16.95 15.96
N GLY A 251 -9.17 16.05 14.99
CA GLY A 251 -10.24 15.22 14.45
C GLY A 251 -11.10 15.94 13.42
N SER A 252 -10.68 17.12 12.93
CA SER A 252 -11.37 17.82 11.85
C SER A 252 -11.12 17.07 10.54
N MET A 253 -12.23 16.73 9.86
CA MET A 253 -12.22 15.90 8.67
C MET A 253 -12.59 16.73 7.44
N SER A 254 -11.78 16.60 6.38
CA SER A 254 -12.08 17.09 5.03
C SER A 254 -12.12 15.93 4.04
N SER A 255 -12.87 16.08 2.95
CA SER A 255 -12.98 15.06 1.91
C SER A 255 -12.33 15.50 0.62
N TRP A 256 -11.67 14.57 -0.06
CA TRP A 256 -11.19 14.73 -1.43
C TRP A 256 -12.12 14.03 -2.41
N THR A 257 -12.57 14.77 -3.41
CA THR A 257 -13.51 14.32 -4.46
C THR A 257 -13.06 14.92 -5.79
N PRO A 258 -13.19 14.20 -6.93
CA PRO A 258 -12.82 14.72 -8.26
C PRO A 258 -13.55 16.02 -8.59
N ASN A 259 -14.82 16.13 -8.20
CA ASN A 259 -15.59 17.34 -8.35
C ASN A 259 -16.35 17.68 -7.06
N PRO A 260 -16.11 18.86 -6.45
CA PRO A 260 -16.80 19.27 -5.22
C PRO A 260 -18.28 19.61 -5.44
N PHE A 261 -18.73 19.69 -6.70
CA PHE A 261 -20.14 19.81 -7.03
C PHE A 261 -20.77 18.42 -7.20
N PRO A 262 -22.00 18.19 -6.71
CA PRO A 262 -22.71 16.92 -6.85
C PRO A 262 -23.27 16.76 -8.27
N VAL A 263 -22.37 16.70 -9.25
CA VAL A 263 -22.67 16.36 -10.63
C VAL A 263 -22.40 14.86 -10.78
N GLU A 264 -23.39 14.13 -11.27
CA GLU A 264 -23.20 12.74 -11.68
C GLU A 264 -22.35 12.73 -12.95
N THR A 265 -21.07 12.36 -12.77
CA THR A 265 -20.16 12.04 -13.87
C THR A 265 -19.83 10.56 -13.72
N PRO A 266 -20.23 9.70 -14.66
CA PRO A 266 -19.85 8.29 -14.62
C PRO A 266 -18.33 8.15 -14.81
N GLY A 267 -17.79 7.03 -14.33
CA GLY A 267 -16.44 6.60 -14.68
C GLY A 267 -16.32 6.27 -16.17
N LEU A 268 -15.09 6.15 -16.64
CA LEU A 268 -14.79 5.77 -18.02
C LEU A 268 -14.62 4.25 -18.17
N ILE A 269 -14.34 3.52 -17.10
CA ILE A 269 -14.24 2.05 -17.10
C ILE A 269 -15.52 1.50 -16.50
N GLU A 270 -16.34 0.78 -17.25
CA GLU A 270 -17.55 0.10 -16.73
C GLU A 270 -17.34 -1.42 -16.58
N GLU A 271 -16.25 -1.93 -17.16
CA GLU A 271 -15.86 -3.32 -17.22
C GLU A 271 -15.11 -3.79 -15.95
N PRO A 272 -14.97 -5.11 -15.72
CA PRO A 272 -14.16 -5.64 -14.62
C PRO A 272 -12.72 -5.12 -14.64
N LEU A 273 -12.23 -4.74 -13.47
CA LEU A 273 -10.95 -4.06 -13.29
C LEU A 273 -10.09 -4.81 -12.26
N VAL A 274 -8.83 -5.06 -12.60
CA VAL A 274 -7.79 -5.48 -11.68
C VAL A 274 -6.92 -4.28 -11.33
N VAL A 275 -6.49 -4.17 -10.08
CA VAL A 275 -5.40 -3.27 -9.68
C VAL A 275 -4.24 -4.10 -9.15
N LEU A 276 -3.06 -3.98 -9.76
CA LEU A 276 -1.85 -4.63 -9.29
C LEU A 276 -1.09 -3.74 -8.32
N VAL A 277 -0.69 -4.30 -7.18
CA VAL A 277 0.04 -3.58 -6.14
C VAL A 277 1.18 -4.41 -5.55
N ASP A 278 2.20 -3.74 -5.03
CA ASP A 278 3.28 -4.38 -4.30
C ASP A 278 3.70 -3.56 -3.06
N ALA A 279 4.70 -4.07 -2.33
CA ALA A 279 5.28 -3.40 -1.17
C ALA A 279 5.90 -2.01 -1.46
N ASN A 280 6.05 -1.61 -2.72
CA ASN A 280 6.52 -0.29 -3.12
C ASN A 280 5.37 0.65 -3.56
N SER A 281 4.17 0.11 -3.80
CA SER A 281 2.95 0.90 -3.94
C SER A 281 2.71 1.69 -2.65
N ALA A 282 2.74 3.03 -2.72
CA ALA A 282 2.66 3.88 -1.54
C ALA A 282 1.80 5.13 -1.74
N SER A 283 1.30 5.71 -0.65
CA SER A 283 0.66 7.03 -0.64
C SER A 283 -0.52 7.12 -1.61
N ALA A 284 -0.41 7.89 -2.69
CA ALA A 284 -1.46 8.02 -3.70
C ALA A 284 -1.86 6.67 -4.32
N SER A 285 -0.92 5.74 -4.54
CA SER A 285 -1.23 4.40 -5.04
C SER A 285 -2.13 3.62 -4.06
N GLU A 286 -1.93 3.81 -2.76
CA GLU A 286 -2.73 3.18 -1.72
C GLU A 286 -4.12 3.79 -1.64
N LEU A 287 -4.26 5.10 -1.86
CA LEU A 287 -5.56 5.76 -1.96
C LEU A 287 -6.34 5.28 -3.19
N PHE A 288 -5.67 5.10 -4.32
CA PHE A 288 -6.28 4.54 -5.52
C PHE A 288 -6.79 3.12 -5.23
N ALA A 289 -5.91 2.21 -4.80
CA ALA A 289 -6.26 0.82 -4.52
C ALA A 289 -7.36 0.69 -3.45
N ALA A 290 -7.25 1.41 -2.33
CA ALA A 290 -8.26 1.40 -1.27
C ALA A 290 -9.61 1.96 -1.75
N SER A 291 -9.62 2.99 -2.60
CA SER A 291 -10.86 3.51 -3.17
C SER A 291 -11.54 2.48 -4.06
N MET A 292 -10.78 1.81 -4.94
CA MET A 292 -11.35 0.79 -5.83
C MET A 292 -11.96 -0.38 -5.03
N ARG A 293 -11.23 -0.86 -4.01
CA ARG A 293 -11.72 -1.91 -3.11
C ARG A 293 -12.96 -1.47 -2.34
N ASP A 294 -12.94 -0.29 -1.74
CA ASP A 294 -14.02 0.19 -0.87
C ASP A 294 -15.35 0.44 -1.63
N TYR A 295 -15.29 0.59 -2.96
CA TYR A 295 -16.47 0.69 -3.82
C TYR A 295 -16.82 -0.63 -4.52
N ASP A 296 -16.19 -1.75 -4.16
CA ASP A 296 -16.33 -3.06 -4.82
C ASP A 296 -16.13 -2.96 -6.35
N TYR A 297 -15.18 -2.12 -6.77
CA TYR A 297 -15.00 -1.75 -8.18
C TYR A 297 -13.84 -2.45 -8.86
N ALA A 298 -12.87 -2.93 -8.09
CA ALA A 298 -11.74 -3.65 -8.66
C ALA A 298 -11.26 -4.77 -7.73
N LEU A 299 -10.74 -5.83 -8.35
CA LEU A 299 -9.98 -6.87 -7.68
C LEU A 299 -8.55 -6.40 -7.46
N ILE A 300 -8.10 -6.34 -6.20
CA ILE A 300 -6.71 -5.97 -5.88
C ILE A 300 -5.85 -7.23 -5.81
N ILE A 301 -4.79 -7.31 -6.63
CA ILE A 301 -3.89 -8.47 -6.71
C ILE A 301 -2.44 -8.06 -6.41
N GLY A 302 -1.70 -8.91 -5.71
CA GLY A 302 -0.25 -8.79 -5.56
C GLY A 302 0.20 -8.94 -4.11
N THR A 303 0.96 -7.98 -3.60
CA THR A 303 1.45 -8.01 -2.20
C THR A 303 1.03 -6.76 -1.43
N ARG A 304 0.98 -6.87 -0.09
CA ARG A 304 0.60 -5.76 0.78
C ARG A 304 1.43 -4.51 0.50
N THR A 305 0.74 -3.37 0.40
CA THR A 305 1.36 -2.08 0.04
C THR A 305 2.20 -1.49 1.17
N PHE A 306 2.89 -0.39 0.89
CA PHE A 306 3.89 0.19 1.78
C PHE A 306 3.35 0.65 3.15
N GLY A 307 2.19 1.29 3.19
CA GLY A 307 1.56 1.82 4.41
C GLY A 307 1.87 3.29 4.72
N LYS A 308 1.92 4.17 3.72
CA LYS A 308 2.10 5.62 3.89
C LYS A 308 0.74 6.33 3.84
N GLY A 309 -0.02 6.21 4.92
CA GLY A 309 -1.33 6.85 5.08
C GLY A 309 -1.30 8.27 5.67
N ILE A 310 -0.22 9.04 5.49
CA ILE A 310 -0.04 10.34 6.15
C ILE A 310 0.37 11.47 5.20
N ALA A 311 -0.11 12.68 5.48
CA ALA A 311 0.17 13.91 4.75
C ALA A 311 1.11 14.83 5.53
N GLN A 312 1.95 15.58 4.80
CA GLN A 312 2.80 16.61 5.39
C GLN A 312 2.38 18.01 4.95
N SER A 313 2.55 18.97 5.85
CA SER A 313 2.50 20.40 5.55
C SER A 313 3.89 21.02 5.70
N VAL A 314 4.22 21.96 4.82
CA VAL A 314 5.43 22.78 4.94
C VAL A 314 5.05 24.11 5.57
N LEU A 315 5.43 24.29 6.83
CA LEU A 315 5.13 25.48 7.63
C LEU A 315 6.30 26.45 7.49
N GLY A 316 6.08 27.52 6.72
CA GLY A 316 7.05 28.60 6.54
C GLY A 316 7.16 29.49 7.76
N LEU A 317 8.39 29.91 8.08
CA LEU A 317 8.71 30.68 9.27
C LEU A 317 9.23 32.07 8.87
N ASP A 318 9.08 33.07 9.76
CA ASP A 318 9.46 34.47 9.49
C ASP A 318 10.94 34.64 9.13
N ASP A 319 11.77 33.69 9.53
CA ASP A 319 13.21 33.67 9.26
C ASP A 319 13.56 33.10 7.88
N GLY A 320 12.56 32.64 7.12
CA GLY A 320 12.72 31.97 5.83
C GLY A 320 13.04 30.48 5.94
N SER A 321 13.18 29.94 7.15
CA SER A 321 13.28 28.50 7.39
C SER A 321 11.89 27.86 7.30
N VAL A 322 11.85 26.53 7.24
CA VAL A 322 10.58 25.79 7.19
C VAL A 322 10.62 24.59 8.14
N MET A 323 9.46 24.25 8.66
CA MET A 323 9.22 22.99 9.33
C MET A 323 8.26 22.16 8.49
N ARG A 324 8.74 21.02 8.00
CA ARG A 324 7.85 20.02 7.39
C ARG A 324 7.33 19.15 8.52
N VAL A 325 6.00 19.03 8.63
CA VAL A 325 5.33 18.32 9.72
C VAL A 325 4.31 17.38 9.13
N THR A 326 4.25 16.15 9.63
CA THR A 326 3.12 15.26 9.36
C THR A 326 1.89 15.76 10.11
N THR A 327 0.92 16.29 9.37
CA THR A 327 -0.22 17.04 9.92
C THR A 327 -1.56 16.35 9.76
N HIS A 328 -1.67 15.41 8.82
CA HIS A 328 -2.92 14.70 8.57
C HIS A 328 -2.68 13.22 8.36
N ARG A 329 -3.72 12.44 8.63
CA ARG A 329 -3.84 11.03 8.23
C ARG A 329 -4.93 10.89 7.17
N TYR A 330 -4.67 10.08 6.16
CA TYR A 330 -5.62 9.75 5.11
C TYR A 330 -6.43 8.51 5.50
N TYR A 331 -7.71 8.54 5.15
CA TYR A 331 -8.62 7.42 5.27
C TYR A 331 -9.34 7.20 3.94
N SER A 332 -9.55 5.94 3.60
CA SER A 332 -10.30 5.51 2.42
C SER A 332 -11.81 5.80 2.57
N PRO A 333 -12.63 5.57 1.55
CA PRO A 333 -14.09 5.74 1.63
C PRO A 333 -14.77 4.97 2.78
N ASN A 334 -14.22 3.82 3.18
CA ASN A 334 -14.67 3.05 4.35
C ASN A 334 -14.16 3.57 5.71
N TYR A 335 -13.50 4.74 5.71
CA TYR A 335 -12.87 5.38 6.87
C TYR A 335 -11.68 4.62 7.46
N VAL A 336 -10.97 3.84 6.62
CA VAL A 336 -9.80 3.06 7.03
C VAL A 336 -8.51 3.71 6.55
N THR A 337 -7.50 3.76 7.42
CA THR A 337 -6.18 4.27 7.05
C THR A 337 -5.21 3.14 6.69
N PRO A 338 -4.42 3.28 5.61
CA PRO A 338 -3.29 2.39 5.36
C PRO A 338 -2.05 2.77 6.19
N ASP A 339 -2.09 3.81 7.03
CA ASP A 339 -0.92 4.26 7.81
C ASP A 339 -0.35 3.12 8.67
N ARG A 340 0.89 2.75 8.36
CA ARG A 340 1.65 1.65 8.97
C ARG A 340 1.14 0.24 8.71
N SER A 341 0.06 0.05 7.96
CA SER A 341 -0.50 -1.27 7.63
C SER A 341 -0.48 -1.58 6.14
N GLY A 342 -0.55 -0.55 5.29
CA GLY A 342 -0.82 -0.73 3.86
C GLY A 342 -2.24 -1.21 3.58
N VAL A 343 -2.54 -1.32 2.29
CA VAL A 343 -3.69 -1.99 1.70
C VAL A 343 -3.34 -3.47 1.54
N LEU A 344 -4.22 -4.33 2.06
CA LEU A 344 -4.14 -5.77 1.84
C LEU A 344 -4.86 -6.08 0.51
N PRO A 345 -4.20 -6.76 -0.45
CA PRO A 345 -4.85 -7.24 -1.65
C PRO A 345 -5.97 -8.24 -1.34
N ASP A 346 -6.97 -8.33 -2.20
CA ASP A 346 -8.00 -9.38 -2.14
C ASP A 346 -7.41 -10.74 -2.51
N LEU A 347 -6.42 -10.75 -3.42
CA LEU A 347 -5.67 -11.94 -3.80
C LEU A 347 -4.16 -11.70 -3.60
N VAL A 348 -3.60 -12.34 -2.58
CA VAL A 348 -2.15 -12.25 -2.28
C VAL A 348 -1.41 -13.30 -3.09
N VAL A 349 -0.58 -12.86 -4.04
CA VAL A 349 0.18 -13.74 -4.93
C VAL A 349 1.66 -13.34 -4.97
N ASP A 350 2.52 -14.27 -5.39
CA ASP A 350 3.90 -13.95 -5.75
C ASP A 350 3.93 -12.82 -6.80
N ALA A 351 4.75 -11.80 -6.55
CA ALA A 351 4.89 -10.66 -7.45
C ALA A 351 5.40 -11.05 -8.84
N ASP A 352 6.19 -12.13 -8.92
CA ASP A 352 6.71 -12.66 -10.19
C ASP A 352 5.64 -13.38 -11.03
N LEU A 353 4.45 -13.65 -10.47
CA LEU A 353 3.32 -14.32 -11.14
C LEU A 353 2.08 -13.43 -11.28
N ALA A 354 2.09 -12.22 -10.72
CA ALA A 354 0.91 -11.37 -10.63
C ALA A 354 0.34 -10.97 -12.00
N ASP A 355 1.20 -10.82 -13.02
CA ASP A 355 0.79 -10.45 -14.37
C ASP A 355 0.03 -11.59 -15.04
N GLU A 356 0.60 -12.79 -14.95
CA GLU A 356 0.00 -14.00 -15.47
C GLU A 356 -1.31 -14.35 -14.73
N VAL A 357 -1.38 -14.15 -13.41
CA VAL A 357 -2.62 -14.32 -12.64
C VAL A 357 -3.70 -13.35 -13.11
N ALA A 358 -3.37 -12.05 -13.24
CA ALA A 358 -4.33 -11.05 -13.71
C ALA A 358 -4.82 -11.35 -15.12
N ARG A 359 -3.91 -11.70 -16.04
CA ARG A 359 -4.26 -12.05 -17.43
C ARG A 359 -5.09 -13.32 -17.52
N LEU A 360 -4.84 -14.32 -16.66
CA LEU A 360 -5.68 -15.52 -16.58
C LEU A 360 -7.11 -15.21 -16.12
N LEU A 361 -7.26 -14.38 -15.09
CA LEU A 361 -8.57 -13.98 -14.55
C LEU A 361 -9.36 -13.13 -15.55
N CYS A 362 -8.66 -12.27 -16.28
CA CYS A 362 -9.21 -11.43 -17.34
C CYS A 362 -9.56 -12.19 -18.63
N GLY A 363 -9.67 -13.52 -18.63
CA GLY A 363 -10.10 -14.25 -19.82
C GLY A 363 -11.48 -13.79 -20.32
N GLU A 364 -11.70 -13.93 -21.63
CA GLU A 364 -12.95 -13.54 -22.27
C GLU A 364 -14.16 -14.20 -21.59
N ALA A 365 -15.23 -13.43 -21.38
CA ALA A 365 -16.48 -13.94 -20.82
C ALA A 365 -17.03 -15.08 -21.69
N ALA A 366 -17.33 -16.21 -21.07
CA ALA A 366 -17.76 -17.41 -21.77
C ALA A 366 -18.96 -18.08 -21.09
N ALA A 367 -19.71 -18.86 -21.87
CA ALA A 367 -20.74 -19.71 -21.30
C ALA A 367 -20.12 -20.81 -20.42
N GLU A 368 -20.85 -21.20 -19.37
CA GLU A 368 -20.49 -22.33 -18.51
C GLU A 368 -20.13 -23.56 -19.35
N SER A 369 -18.99 -24.15 -19.04
CA SER A 369 -18.47 -25.34 -19.71
C SER A 369 -17.42 -26.02 -18.82
N PRO A 370 -17.05 -27.29 -19.09
CA PRO A 370 -16.00 -27.98 -18.33
C PRO A 370 -14.58 -27.45 -18.61
N ASP A 371 -14.41 -26.53 -19.57
CA ASP A 371 -13.12 -25.93 -19.94
C ASP A 371 -13.00 -24.47 -19.50
N VAL A 372 -13.97 -23.95 -18.73
CA VAL A 372 -13.96 -22.57 -18.20
C VAL A 372 -14.29 -22.61 -16.72
N LEU A 373 -13.35 -22.14 -15.90
CA LEU A 373 -13.55 -21.89 -14.48
C LEU A 373 -14.08 -20.46 -14.32
N VAL A 374 -15.25 -20.31 -13.73
CA VAL A 374 -15.82 -18.99 -13.39
C VAL A 374 -15.62 -18.75 -11.89
N LEU A 375 -14.99 -17.63 -11.53
CA LEU A 375 -14.79 -17.19 -10.14
C LEU A 375 -15.56 -15.91 -9.87
N GLU A 376 -16.10 -15.76 -8.66
CA GLU A 376 -16.61 -14.49 -8.15
C GLU A 376 -15.60 -13.91 -7.14
N LEU A 377 -14.98 -12.79 -7.49
CA LEU A 377 -14.00 -12.10 -6.65
C LEU A 377 -14.26 -10.59 -6.70
N ALA A 378 -14.24 -9.93 -5.54
CA ALA A 378 -14.53 -8.50 -5.40
C ALA A 378 -15.86 -8.07 -6.07
N GLY A 379 -16.89 -8.93 -5.99
CA GLY A 379 -18.21 -8.68 -6.58
C GLY A 379 -18.27 -8.77 -8.10
N GLN A 380 -17.22 -9.30 -8.75
CA GLN A 380 -17.09 -9.42 -10.20
C GLN A 380 -16.85 -10.87 -10.63
N GLU A 381 -17.31 -11.22 -11.84
CA GLU A 381 -17.07 -12.52 -12.44
C GLU A 381 -15.77 -12.54 -13.26
N TRP A 382 -14.93 -13.53 -13.01
CA TRP A 382 -13.64 -13.75 -13.66
C TRP A 382 -13.64 -15.11 -14.35
N TYR A 383 -12.97 -15.21 -15.49
CA TYR A 383 -13.08 -16.36 -16.38
C TYR A 383 -11.69 -16.90 -16.71
N VAL A 384 -11.38 -18.09 -16.21
CA VAL A 384 -10.11 -18.77 -16.49
C VAL A 384 -10.36 -19.90 -17.48
N HIS A 385 -9.74 -19.81 -18.65
CA HIS A 385 -9.87 -20.82 -19.72
C HIS A 385 -8.82 -21.93 -19.54
N LYS A 386 -9.26 -23.19 -19.56
CA LYS A 386 -8.41 -24.37 -19.33
C LYS A 386 -7.19 -24.45 -20.24
N GLU A 387 -7.34 -24.11 -21.52
CA GLU A 387 -6.22 -24.13 -22.48
C GLU A 387 -5.12 -23.15 -22.08
N ALA A 388 -5.49 -21.93 -21.68
CA ALA A 388 -4.54 -20.93 -21.21
C ALA A 388 -3.93 -21.35 -19.87
N ALA A 389 -4.77 -21.73 -18.91
CA ALA A 389 -4.37 -22.14 -17.56
C ALA A 389 -3.36 -23.29 -17.54
N LEU A 390 -3.46 -24.24 -18.47
CA LEU A 390 -2.57 -25.40 -18.58
C LEU A 390 -1.39 -25.20 -19.55
N SER A 391 -1.27 -24.00 -20.13
CA SER A 391 -0.12 -23.67 -20.98
C SER A 391 1.16 -23.49 -20.16
N ALA A 392 2.32 -23.68 -20.79
CA ALA A 392 3.62 -23.58 -20.11
C ALA A 392 3.89 -22.19 -19.51
N ASP A 393 3.30 -21.14 -20.11
CA ASP A 393 3.51 -19.75 -19.70
C ASP A 393 2.65 -19.40 -18.46
N TYR A 394 1.50 -20.04 -18.28
CA TYR A 394 0.52 -19.69 -17.25
C TYR A 394 0.30 -20.74 -16.17
N ALA A 395 0.75 -21.99 -16.35
CA ALA A 395 0.54 -23.06 -15.37
C ALA A 395 1.03 -22.72 -13.94
N PRO A 396 2.20 -22.07 -13.74
CA PRO A 396 2.62 -21.64 -12.40
C PRO A 396 1.67 -20.60 -11.79
N ALA A 397 1.21 -19.64 -12.60
CA ALA A 397 0.26 -18.61 -12.16
C ALA A 397 -1.11 -19.20 -11.84
N PHE A 398 -1.56 -20.20 -12.59
CA PHE A 398 -2.82 -20.89 -12.30
C PHE A 398 -2.74 -21.68 -10.98
N ALA A 399 -1.64 -22.38 -10.72
CA ALA A 399 -1.41 -23.07 -9.45
C ALA A 399 -1.37 -22.07 -8.28
N GLU A 400 -0.73 -20.91 -8.46
CA GLU A 400 -0.69 -19.83 -7.48
C GLU A 400 -2.07 -19.22 -7.23
N LEU A 401 -2.84 -18.96 -8.29
CA LEU A 401 -4.22 -18.49 -8.20
C LEU A 401 -5.05 -19.44 -7.33
N LEU A 402 -5.07 -20.74 -7.64
CA LEU A 402 -5.83 -21.72 -6.87
C LEU A 402 -5.40 -21.75 -5.40
N SER A 403 -4.10 -21.63 -5.14
CA SER A 403 -3.52 -21.65 -3.79
C SER A 403 -3.85 -20.39 -2.98
N ALA A 404 -4.03 -19.25 -3.66
CA ALA A 404 -4.31 -17.96 -3.03
C ALA A 404 -5.79 -17.74 -2.66
N LEU A 405 -6.69 -18.61 -3.09
CA LEU A 405 -8.12 -18.47 -2.83
C LEU A 405 -8.47 -18.76 -1.37
N ALA A 406 -9.33 -17.91 -0.82
CA ALA A 406 -9.91 -18.11 0.51
C ALA A 406 -10.91 -19.28 0.50
N PRO A 407 -11.18 -19.90 1.66
CA PRO A 407 -12.29 -20.83 1.78
C PRO A 407 -13.60 -20.17 1.37
N GLY A 408 -14.47 -20.93 0.70
CA GLY A 408 -15.80 -20.42 0.32
C GLY A 408 -15.81 -19.40 -0.81
N THR A 409 -14.67 -19.09 -1.45
CA THR A 409 -14.67 -18.27 -2.67
C THR A 409 -15.60 -18.90 -3.72
N PRO A 410 -16.65 -18.20 -4.19
CA PRO A 410 -17.57 -18.77 -5.15
C PRO A 410 -16.85 -19.05 -6.47
N MET A 411 -16.90 -20.31 -6.89
CA MET A 411 -16.40 -20.73 -8.19
C MET A 411 -17.23 -21.88 -8.77
N THR A 412 -17.33 -21.92 -10.09
CA THR A 412 -18.06 -22.97 -10.80
C THR A 412 -17.27 -23.54 -11.97
N LEU A 413 -17.51 -24.82 -12.25
CA LEU A 413 -17.04 -25.52 -13.44
C LEU A 413 -18.23 -26.28 -14.04
N ASP A 414 -18.52 -26.05 -15.32
CA ASP A 414 -19.75 -26.56 -15.99
C ASP A 414 -21.06 -26.22 -15.23
N GLY A 415 -21.08 -25.06 -14.55
CA GLY A 415 -22.23 -24.59 -13.75
C GLY A 415 -22.39 -25.28 -12.39
N GLU A 416 -21.49 -26.20 -12.03
CA GLU A 416 -21.47 -26.84 -10.71
C GLU A 416 -20.47 -26.12 -9.80
N SER A 417 -20.86 -25.89 -8.54
CA SER A 417 -19.96 -25.30 -7.54
C SER A 417 -18.80 -26.26 -7.23
N VAL A 418 -17.58 -25.74 -7.27
CA VAL A 418 -16.33 -26.48 -7.04
C VAL A 418 -15.46 -25.75 -6.02
N ASP A 419 -14.37 -26.39 -5.60
CA ASP A 419 -13.30 -25.79 -4.80
C ASP A 419 -11.94 -25.96 -5.53
N PRO A 420 -10.86 -25.31 -5.05
CA PRO A 420 -9.56 -25.39 -5.71
C PRO A 420 -9.01 -26.81 -5.85
N GLU A 421 -9.26 -27.69 -4.87
CA GLU A 421 -8.82 -29.09 -4.92
C GLU A 421 -9.56 -29.87 -6.01
N THR A 422 -10.86 -29.66 -6.16
CA THR A 422 -11.69 -30.27 -7.20
C THR A 422 -11.24 -29.82 -8.59
N VAL A 423 -11.00 -28.51 -8.77
CA VAL A 423 -10.47 -27.96 -10.04
C VAL A 423 -9.10 -28.54 -10.36
N SER A 424 -8.21 -28.61 -9.36
CA SER A 424 -6.87 -29.19 -9.51
C SER A 424 -6.93 -30.65 -9.95
N ALA A 425 -7.81 -31.44 -9.35
CA ALA A 425 -8.02 -32.84 -9.71
C ALA A 425 -8.57 -33.01 -11.13
N ASP A 426 -9.56 -32.20 -11.52
CA ASP A 426 -10.23 -32.28 -12.83
C ASP A 426 -9.35 -31.78 -13.98
N TRP A 427 -8.50 -30.79 -13.72
CA TRP A 427 -7.61 -30.20 -14.73
C TRP A 427 -6.18 -30.74 -14.66
N GLU A 428 -5.89 -31.66 -13.74
CA GLU A 428 -4.57 -32.27 -13.52
C GLU A 428 -3.46 -31.22 -13.30
N THR A 429 -3.74 -30.14 -12.57
CA THR A 429 -2.79 -29.05 -12.27
C THR A 429 -2.19 -29.17 -10.86
N GLU A 430 -1.02 -28.58 -10.65
CA GLU A 430 -0.44 -28.42 -9.31
C GLU A 430 -1.32 -27.49 -8.46
N TYR A 431 -1.47 -27.86 -7.19
CA TYR A 431 -2.17 -27.09 -6.17
C TYR A 431 -1.55 -27.39 -4.80
N VAL A 432 -1.29 -26.34 -4.03
CA VAL A 432 -0.81 -26.47 -2.65
C VAL A 432 -1.69 -25.56 -1.81
N SER A 433 -2.59 -26.16 -1.03
CA SER A 433 -3.47 -25.40 -0.15
C SER A 433 -2.66 -24.57 0.85
N ARG A 434 -3.06 -23.31 1.04
CA ARG A 434 -2.60 -22.45 2.14
C ARG A 434 -3.42 -22.65 3.41
N TRP A 435 -4.47 -23.47 3.35
CA TRP A 435 -5.35 -23.74 4.47
C TRP A 435 -4.68 -24.72 5.44
N MET A 436 -5.00 -24.59 6.72
CA MET A 436 -4.40 -25.37 7.80
C MET A 436 -5.30 -26.57 8.12
N GLU A 437 -4.76 -27.79 8.03
CA GLU A 437 -5.56 -29.01 8.23
C GLU A 437 -6.08 -29.15 9.68
N ASP A 438 -5.34 -28.64 10.66
CA ASP A 438 -5.66 -28.82 12.08
C ASP A 438 -6.77 -27.88 12.62
N VAL A 439 -7.39 -27.08 11.75
CA VAL A 439 -8.50 -26.18 12.11
C VAL A 439 -9.86 -26.68 11.63
N GLU A 440 -9.96 -27.84 10.98
CA GLU A 440 -11.22 -28.37 10.43
C GLU A 440 -12.35 -28.47 11.48
N ASP A 441 -12.01 -28.80 12.73
CA ASP A 441 -12.95 -28.91 13.84
C ASP A 441 -13.20 -27.58 14.58
N SER A 442 -12.46 -26.52 14.24
CA SER A 442 -12.62 -25.19 14.86
C SER A 442 -13.93 -24.54 14.38
N PRO A 443 -14.71 -23.89 15.26
CA PRO A 443 -15.84 -23.07 14.84
C PRO A 443 -15.43 -21.84 14.01
N TYR A 444 -14.13 -21.52 13.96
CA TYR A 444 -13.56 -20.37 13.25
C TYR A 444 -12.66 -20.77 12.08
N ALA A 445 -12.84 -21.99 11.55
CA ALA A 445 -12.00 -22.55 10.49
C ALA A 445 -11.95 -21.66 9.24
N GLU A 446 -13.08 -21.05 8.87
CA GLU A 446 -13.19 -20.16 7.70
C GLU A 446 -12.42 -18.86 7.91
N GLU A 447 -12.58 -18.21 9.08
CA GLU A 447 -11.83 -17.01 9.43
C GLU A 447 -10.32 -17.25 9.46
N ILE A 448 -9.89 -18.36 10.09
CA ILE A 448 -8.47 -18.71 10.20
C ILE A 448 -7.88 -18.98 8.81
N ASN A 449 -8.54 -19.79 7.99
CA ASN A 449 -8.03 -20.15 6.66
C ASN A 449 -8.11 -18.99 5.67
N THR A 450 -9.05 -18.05 5.82
CA THR A 450 -9.06 -16.80 5.05
C THR A 450 -7.85 -15.94 5.40
N LEU A 451 -7.55 -15.77 6.69
CA LEU A 451 -6.33 -15.07 7.12
C LEU A 451 -5.05 -15.79 6.64
N ALA A 452 -5.05 -17.12 6.61
CA ALA A 452 -3.94 -17.91 6.10
C ALA A 452 -3.72 -17.72 4.59
N ALA A 453 -4.79 -17.76 3.79
CA ALA A 453 -4.73 -17.55 2.34
C ALA A 453 -4.14 -16.18 1.97
N LEU A 454 -4.48 -15.15 2.76
CA LEU A 454 -3.96 -13.78 2.65
C LEU A 454 -2.56 -13.60 3.26
N GLY A 455 -1.96 -14.65 3.84
CA GLY A 455 -0.68 -14.58 4.55
C GLY A 455 -0.71 -13.77 5.86
N ALA A 456 -1.89 -13.37 6.32
CA ALA A 456 -2.12 -12.60 7.54
C ALA A 456 -1.88 -13.41 8.81
N VAL A 457 -2.03 -14.74 8.74
CA VAL A 457 -1.73 -15.69 9.81
C VAL A 457 -0.90 -16.84 9.27
N GLN A 458 0.01 -17.38 10.09
CA GLN A 458 0.85 -18.54 9.75
C GLN A 458 0.77 -19.59 10.86
N GLY A 459 0.91 -20.86 10.45
CA GLY A 459 1.08 -21.99 11.35
C GLY A 459 2.49 -22.03 11.94
N ASP A 460 2.75 -23.03 12.77
CA ASP A 460 4.08 -23.30 13.30
C ASP A 460 5.04 -23.84 12.21
N GLU A 461 6.23 -24.28 12.62
CA GLU A 461 7.22 -24.87 11.71
C GLU A 461 6.75 -26.15 10.98
N ASN A 462 5.67 -26.77 11.46
CA ASN A 462 5.03 -27.94 10.87
C ASN A 462 3.77 -27.58 10.07
N GLY A 463 3.41 -26.28 10.02
CA GLY A 463 2.20 -25.78 9.36
C GLY A 463 0.92 -25.87 10.20
N SER A 464 1.01 -26.24 11.48
CA SER A 464 -0.16 -26.37 12.36
C SER A 464 -0.53 -25.03 13.02
N PHE A 465 -1.82 -24.71 13.05
CA PHE A 465 -2.33 -23.51 13.69
C PHE A 465 -2.42 -23.64 15.22
N LEU A 466 -2.77 -24.82 15.74
CA LEU A 466 -3.07 -25.11 17.14
C LEU A 466 -4.23 -24.26 17.70
N PRO A 467 -5.46 -24.42 17.20
CA PRO A 467 -6.57 -23.50 17.46
C PRO A 467 -6.89 -23.29 18.95
N GLU A 468 -6.99 -24.37 19.74
CA GLU A 468 -7.39 -24.32 21.16
C GLU A 468 -6.26 -23.88 22.12
N GLU A 469 -5.03 -23.70 21.63
CA GLU A 469 -3.91 -23.34 22.51
C GLU A 469 -4.03 -21.89 22.99
N PRO A 470 -3.90 -21.62 24.31
CA PRO A 470 -3.91 -20.25 24.84
C PRO A 470 -2.74 -19.41 24.30
N LEU A 471 -2.98 -18.16 23.92
CA LEU A 471 -1.93 -17.25 23.46
C LEU A 471 -1.09 -16.70 24.62
N THR A 472 0.22 -16.66 24.41
CA THR A 472 1.12 -15.77 25.15
C THR A 472 1.08 -14.34 24.59
N ARG A 473 1.56 -13.37 25.36
CA ARG A 473 1.72 -11.99 24.91
C ARG A 473 2.67 -11.87 23.72
N ALA A 474 3.75 -12.65 23.67
CA ALA A 474 4.67 -12.71 22.54
C ALA A 474 3.99 -13.20 21.26
N GLU A 475 3.20 -14.27 21.34
CA GLU A 475 2.45 -14.81 20.19
C GLU A 475 1.38 -13.84 19.70
N LEU A 476 0.67 -13.19 20.63
CA LEU A 476 -0.34 -12.21 20.26
C LEU A 476 0.27 -11.05 19.46
N VAL A 477 1.34 -10.41 19.96
CA VAL A 477 1.89 -9.23 19.27
C VAL A 477 2.41 -9.61 17.90
N SER A 478 2.98 -10.80 17.74
CA SER A 478 3.40 -11.32 16.44
C SER A 478 2.22 -11.57 15.51
N LEU A 479 1.14 -12.18 16.00
CA LEU A 479 -0.10 -12.42 15.23
C LEU A 479 -0.70 -11.11 14.73
N ILE A 480 -0.96 -10.14 15.62
CA ILE A 480 -1.61 -8.88 15.21
C ILE A 480 -0.70 -8.03 14.31
N THR A 481 0.62 -8.07 14.53
CA THR A 481 1.58 -7.34 13.68
C THR A 481 1.58 -7.92 12.28
N GLN A 482 1.58 -9.25 12.15
CA GLN A 482 1.54 -9.92 10.85
C GLN A 482 0.19 -9.68 10.15
N ALA A 483 -0.93 -9.89 10.85
CA ALA A 483 -2.26 -9.80 10.26
C ALA A 483 -2.56 -8.39 9.71
N MET A 484 -2.22 -7.37 10.49
CA MET A 484 -2.39 -5.97 10.09
C MET A 484 -1.27 -5.46 9.19
N GLY A 485 -0.18 -6.22 9.01
CA GLY A 485 1.01 -5.78 8.30
C GLY A 485 1.70 -4.58 8.97
N TYR A 486 1.60 -4.48 10.29
CA TYR A 486 2.07 -3.33 11.01
C TYR A 486 3.59 -3.19 10.99
N TRP A 487 4.06 -1.94 10.90
CA TRP A 487 5.46 -1.59 11.05
C TRP A 487 5.63 -0.23 11.73
N CYS A 488 6.81 0.01 12.31
CA CYS A 488 7.19 1.29 12.91
C CYS A 488 8.45 1.83 12.24
N TRP A 489 8.76 3.11 12.44
CA TRP A 489 9.99 3.68 11.87
C TRP A 489 11.20 3.12 12.61
N THR A 490 12.25 2.76 11.86
CA THR A 490 13.44 2.12 12.42
C THR A 490 14.20 3.00 13.42
N ASN A 491 14.05 4.33 13.32
CA ASN A 491 14.64 5.32 14.23
C ASN A 491 13.83 5.52 15.54
N GLN A 492 12.61 4.98 15.67
CA GLN A 492 11.89 4.98 16.95
C GLN A 492 12.59 4.12 18.02
N GLY A 493 13.49 3.24 17.60
CA GLY A 493 14.28 2.41 18.50
C GLY A 493 13.46 1.31 19.19
N ARG A 494 14.04 0.74 20.24
CA ARG A 494 13.47 -0.37 21.01
C ARG A 494 12.41 0.10 21.99
N ALA A 495 11.38 -0.71 22.22
CA ALA A 495 10.48 -0.51 23.35
C ALA A 495 11.28 -0.59 24.68
N PRO A 496 10.92 0.21 25.70
CA PRO A 496 11.71 0.34 26.93
C PRO A 496 11.48 -0.81 27.92
N PHE A 497 11.27 -2.03 27.43
CA PHE A 497 11.02 -3.21 28.27
C PHE A 497 12.32 -3.89 28.67
N THR A 498 12.44 -4.21 29.96
CA THR A 498 13.70 -4.73 30.54
C THR A 498 13.95 -6.22 30.28
N ASP A 499 12.92 -6.96 29.88
CA ASP A 499 12.87 -8.41 29.71
C ASP A 499 12.74 -8.86 28.24
N VAL A 500 12.80 -7.92 27.28
CA VAL A 500 12.74 -8.21 25.84
C VAL A 500 14.13 -8.14 25.24
N SER A 501 14.70 -9.30 24.94
CA SER A 501 15.97 -9.40 24.19
C SER A 501 15.78 -9.01 22.73
N GLU A 502 16.76 -8.31 22.14
CA GLU A 502 16.77 -8.01 20.70
C GLU A 502 16.85 -9.27 19.82
N GLU A 503 17.36 -10.37 20.37
CA GLU A 503 17.46 -11.67 19.67
C GLU A 503 16.17 -12.49 19.71
N SER A 504 15.15 -12.06 20.48
CA SER A 504 13.88 -12.78 20.57
C SER A 504 13.12 -12.70 19.25
N TRP A 505 12.45 -13.78 18.86
CA TRP A 505 11.67 -13.84 17.61
C TRP A 505 10.51 -12.83 17.56
N TYR A 506 9.97 -12.45 18.74
CA TYR A 506 8.90 -11.45 18.90
C TYR A 506 9.42 -10.02 19.12
N ALA A 507 10.74 -9.81 19.17
CA ALA A 507 11.36 -8.56 19.60
C ALA A 507 10.90 -7.35 18.76
N THR A 508 10.77 -7.52 17.44
CA THR A 508 10.31 -6.48 16.52
C THR A 508 8.81 -6.22 16.64
N ALA A 509 8.00 -7.26 16.81
CA ALA A 509 6.55 -7.12 17.00
C ALA A 509 6.22 -6.36 18.29
N VAL A 510 6.99 -6.58 19.36
CA VAL A 510 6.88 -5.80 20.60
C VAL A 510 7.18 -4.32 20.37
N ASP A 511 8.28 -4.00 19.67
CA ASP A 511 8.61 -2.60 19.36
C ASP A 511 7.49 -1.92 18.58
N ILE A 512 7.01 -2.57 17.52
CA ILE A 512 5.94 -2.06 16.67
C ILE A 512 4.68 -1.80 17.49
N THR A 513 4.19 -2.81 18.20
CA THR A 513 2.94 -2.70 18.96
C THR A 513 3.04 -1.70 20.13
N TYR A 514 4.22 -1.52 20.72
CA TYR A 514 4.47 -0.48 21.72
C TYR A 514 4.39 0.92 21.09
N HIS A 515 5.13 1.16 19.99
CA HIS A 515 5.17 2.46 19.33
C HIS A 515 3.84 2.85 18.67
N LEU A 516 3.00 1.88 18.32
CA LEU A 516 1.63 2.12 17.87
C LEU A 516 0.64 2.34 19.04
N GLY A 517 1.08 2.19 20.29
CA GLY A 517 0.27 2.37 21.49
C GLY A 517 -0.70 1.22 21.79
N LEU A 518 -0.50 0.06 21.16
CA LEU A 518 -1.40 -1.10 21.30
C LEU A 518 -1.13 -1.84 22.61
N VAL A 519 0.15 -2.04 22.94
CA VAL A 519 0.58 -2.75 24.15
C VAL A 519 1.37 -1.86 25.09
N GLN A 520 1.29 -2.20 26.38
CA GLN A 520 2.03 -1.55 27.46
C GLN A 520 2.68 -2.63 28.34
N GLY A 521 3.72 -2.23 29.07
CA GLY A 521 4.38 -3.08 30.06
C GLY A 521 3.64 -3.08 31.39
N ASN A 522 4.08 -3.95 32.28
CA ASN A 522 3.61 -4.01 33.66
C ASN A 522 4.20 -2.84 34.49
N GLU A 523 3.82 -2.76 35.78
CA GLU A 523 4.29 -1.72 36.71
C GLU A 523 5.82 -1.73 36.97
N ASN A 524 6.50 -2.82 36.63
CA ASN A 524 7.96 -2.97 36.75
C ASN A 524 8.71 -2.56 35.46
N GLY A 525 7.99 -2.21 34.39
CA GLY A 525 8.60 -1.93 33.08
C GLY A 525 8.99 -3.20 32.31
N GLU A 526 8.32 -4.32 32.58
CA GLU A 526 8.49 -5.59 31.85
C GLU A 526 7.34 -5.81 30.86
N PHE A 527 7.61 -6.48 29.75
CA PHE A 527 6.62 -6.90 28.77
C PHE A 527 5.93 -8.21 29.18
N ASP A 528 6.60 -9.12 29.88
CA ASP A 528 6.15 -10.47 30.25
C ASP A 528 5.77 -11.34 29.03
N PRO A 529 6.73 -11.70 28.15
CA PRO A 529 6.43 -12.34 26.86
C PRO A 529 5.70 -13.69 26.97
N ASP A 530 6.01 -14.48 28.00
CA ASP A 530 5.44 -15.82 28.22
C ASP A 530 4.11 -15.81 28.98
N ALA A 531 3.68 -14.64 29.48
CA ALA A 531 2.40 -14.55 30.19
C ALA A 531 1.24 -14.77 29.21
N ARG A 532 0.25 -15.54 29.64
CA ARG A 532 -0.99 -15.74 28.87
C ARG A 532 -1.79 -14.45 28.85
N ILE A 533 -2.43 -14.18 27.72
CA ILE A 533 -3.37 -13.07 27.62
C ILE A 533 -4.79 -13.54 27.93
N ASP A 534 -5.53 -12.77 28.71
CA ASP A 534 -6.94 -13.02 28.96
C ASP A 534 -7.84 -12.24 27.98
N HIS A 535 -9.12 -12.60 27.91
CA HIS A 535 -10.08 -11.97 27.00
C HIS A 535 -10.16 -10.45 27.15
N GLN A 536 -10.21 -9.93 28.38
CA GLN A 536 -10.34 -8.49 28.59
C GLN A 536 -9.09 -7.72 28.14
N GLN A 537 -7.90 -8.29 28.30
CA GLN A 537 -6.67 -7.71 27.77
C GLN A 537 -6.67 -7.73 26.24
N PHE A 538 -7.04 -8.85 25.62
CA PHE A 538 -7.06 -8.94 24.17
C PHE A 538 -8.13 -8.04 23.53
N ILE A 539 -9.36 -8.03 24.04
CA ILE A 539 -10.44 -7.13 23.58
C ILE A 539 -10.02 -5.66 23.67
N THR A 540 -9.27 -5.28 24.71
CA THR A 540 -8.75 -3.92 24.84
C THR A 540 -7.69 -3.60 23.77
N ILE A 541 -6.83 -4.56 23.43
CA ILE A 541 -5.85 -4.42 22.34
C ILE A 541 -6.56 -4.35 20.99
N LEU A 542 -7.57 -5.19 20.76
CA LEU A 542 -8.40 -5.20 19.56
C LEU A 542 -9.09 -3.84 19.34
N ALA A 543 -9.67 -3.26 20.40
CA ALA A 543 -10.29 -1.94 20.33
C ALA A 543 -9.28 -0.82 20.01
N ARG A 544 -8.07 -0.87 20.57
CA ARG A 544 -6.99 0.09 20.23
C ARG A 544 -6.54 -0.05 18.78
N MET A 545 -6.44 -1.29 18.31
CA MET A 545 -6.11 -1.61 16.92
C MET A 545 -7.18 -1.07 15.98
N GLY A 546 -8.46 -1.30 16.28
CA GLY A 546 -9.58 -0.76 15.52
C GLY A 546 -9.63 0.77 15.54
N ARG A 547 -9.47 1.42 16.69
CA ARG A 547 -9.41 2.90 16.78
C ARG A 547 -8.29 3.49 15.90
N ARG A 548 -7.16 2.79 15.80
CA ARG A 548 -6.04 3.23 14.97
C ARG A 548 -6.32 3.05 13.48
N ALA A 549 -6.96 1.93 13.10
CA ALA A 549 -7.18 1.57 11.71
C ALA A 549 -8.42 2.25 11.10
N ASP A 550 -9.47 2.45 11.89
CA ASP A 550 -10.82 2.78 11.42
C ASP A 550 -11.50 3.84 12.32
N LEU A 551 -11.88 4.97 11.71
CA LEU A 551 -12.54 6.07 12.45
C LEU A 551 -13.88 5.64 13.06
N LYS A 552 -14.61 4.70 12.44
CA LYS A 552 -15.90 4.22 12.96
C LYS A 552 -15.72 3.55 14.32
N VAL A 553 -14.64 2.78 14.49
CA VAL A 553 -14.30 2.16 15.78
C VAL A 553 -13.95 3.23 16.81
N GLY A 554 -13.18 4.25 16.41
CA GLY A 554 -12.86 5.39 17.26
C GLY A 554 -14.10 6.13 17.75
N TRP A 555 -14.99 6.53 16.83
CA TRP A 555 -16.27 7.18 17.16
C TRP A 555 -17.15 6.32 18.05
N ARG A 556 -17.13 5.00 17.85
CA ARG A 556 -17.92 4.09 18.69
C ARG A 556 -17.40 4.06 20.13
N LEU A 557 -16.09 3.98 20.31
CA LEU A 557 -15.46 4.03 21.64
C LEU A 557 -15.79 5.36 22.34
N ASP A 558 -15.66 6.48 21.63
CA ASP A 558 -15.90 7.81 22.18
C ASP A 558 -17.38 8.08 22.52
N SER A 559 -18.30 7.26 22.00
CA SER A 559 -19.74 7.37 22.23
C SER A 559 -20.31 6.34 23.22
N VAL A 560 -19.47 5.50 23.83
CA VAL A 560 -19.90 4.58 24.90
C VAL A 560 -20.51 5.36 26.06
N THR A 561 -21.71 4.96 26.47
CA THR A 561 -22.49 5.65 27.50
C THR A 561 -22.31 5.05 28.90
N ASP A 562 -22.55 5.85 29.94
CA ASP A 562 -22.58 5.38 31.33
C ASP A 562 -23.62 4.26 31.55
N GLU A 563 -24.71 4.24 30.79
CA GLU A 563 -25.75 3.20 30.86
C GLU A 563 -25.22 1.85 30.34
N GLU A 564 -24.55 1.85 29.18
CA GLU A 564 -23.91 0.65 28.63
C GLU A 564 -22.81 0.14 29.58
N LEU A 565 -21.97 1.04 30.11
CA LEU A 565 -20.94 0.68 31.07
C LEU A 565 -21.52 0.06 32.36
N ALA A 566 -22.74 0.45 32.75
CA ALA A 566 -23.43 -0.07 33.93
C ALA A 566 -24.14 -1.41 33.71
N ALA A 567 -24.19 -1.92 32.47
CA ALA A 567 -24.86 -3.18 32.16
C ALA A 567 -24.24 -4.37 32.94
N PRO A 568 -25.04 -5.32 33.45
CA PRO A 568 -24.54 -6.43 34.26
C PRO A 568 -23.44 -7.25 33.57
N ASP A 569 -23.60 -7.52 32.27
CA ASP A 569 -22.66 -8.30 31.47
C ASP A 569 -21.36 -7.54 31.17
N VAL A 570 -21.36 -6.21 31.32
CA VAL A 570 -20.16 -5.37 31.21
C VAL A 570 -19.45 -5.24 32.57
N GLN A 571 -20.20 -5.28 33.68
CA GLN A 571 -19.64 -5.10 35.02
C GLN A 571 -18.69 -6.22 35.46
N LYS A 572 -18.74 -7.40 34.82
CA LYS A 572 -17.76 -8.48 35.05
C LYS A 572 -16.35 -8.14 34.54
N PHE A 573 -16.23 -7.25 33.57
CA PHE A 573 -14.94 -6.76 33.06
C PHE A 573 -14.32 -5.74 34.03
N ALA A 574 -12.99 -5.70 34.08
CA ALA A 574 -12.27 -4.66 34.79
C ALA A 574 -12.62 -3.27 34.22
N SER A 575 -12.62 -2.24 35.06
CA SER A 575 -13.09 -0.90 34.67
C SER A 575 -12.39 -0.32 33.43
N TRP A 576 -11.11 -0.66 33.23
CA TRP A 576 -10.31 -0.23 32.09
C TRP A 576 -10.63 -0.96 30.78
N ALA A 577 -11.31 -2.11 30.84
CA ALA A 577 -11.67 -2.93 29.67
C ALA A 577 -13.13 -2.73 29.21
N ARG A 578 -13.98 -2.11 30.04
CA ARG A 578 -15.43 -2.03 29.79
C ARG A 578 -15.80 -1.27 28.52
N GLU A 579 -15.12 -0.15 28.26
CA GLU A 579 -15.34 0.64 27.04
C GLU A 579 -15.03 -0.19 25.79
N ALA A 580 -13.89 -0.90 25.80
CA ALA A 580 -13.48 -1.78 24.72
C ALA A 580 -14.47 -2.93 24.52
N ALA A 581 -14.91 -3.57 25.61
CA ALA A 581 -15.87 -4.67 25.56
C ALA A 581 -17.22 -4.25 24.97
N VAL A 582 -17.76 -3.10 25.42
CA VAL A 582 -19.01 -2.53 24.88
C VAL A 582 -18.88 -2.19 23.40
N ALA A 583 -17.78 -1.52 23.02
CA ALA A 583 -17.57 -1.14 21.62
C ALA A 583 -17.43 -2.38 20.74
N ALA A 584 -16.56 -3.32 21.11
CA ALA A 584 -16.31 -4.54 20.36
C ALA A 584 -17.59 -5.39 20.19
N ASP A 585 -18.40 -5.54 21.24
CA ASP A 585 -19.69 -6.25 21.18
C ASP A 585 -20.64 -5.58 20.18
N SER A 586 -20.85 -4.27 20.32
CA SER A 586 -21.79 -3.52 19.46
C SER A 586 -21.38 -3.45 17.99
N LEU A 587 -20.10 -3.68 17.70
CA LEU A 587 -19.53 -3.72 16.36
C LEU A 587 -19.43 -5.14 15.80
N GLY A 588 -19.83 -6.17 16.57
CA GLY A 588 -19.77 -7.58 16.15
C GLY A 588 -18.35 -8.14 16.08
N LEU A 589 -17.41 -7.61 16.87
CA LEU A 589 -15.99 -7.96 16.80
C LEU A 589 -15.59 -9.13 17.71
N LEU A 590 -16.41 -9.45 18.70
CA LEU A 590 -16.13 -10.49 19.69
C LEU A 590 -16.33 -11.89 19.11
N ALA A 591 -15.57 -12.88 19.59
CA ALA A 591 -15.68 -14.27 19.14
C ALA A 591 -16.99 -14.96 19.59
N ASP A 592 -17.56 -14.51 20.71
CA ASP A 592 -18.78 -15.03 21.34
C ASP A 592 -19.62 -13.85 21.90
N ASP A 593 -20.86 -14.13 22.31
CA ASP A 593 -21.74 -13.15 22.94
C ASP A 593 -21.08 -12.58 24.21
N LEU A 594 -21.14 -11.24 24.37
CA LEU A 594 -20.51 -10.57 25.51
C LEU A 594 -20.95 -11.14 26.87
N ALA A 595 -22.18 -11.63 26.97
CA ALA A 595 -22.73 -12.25 28.18
C ALA A 595 -22.01 -13.56 28.57
N ASP A 596 -21.48 -14.29 27.60
CA ASP A 596 -20.89 -15.63 27.79
C ASP A 596 -19.36 -15.59 27.95
N ILE A 597 -18.69 -14.52 27.51
CA ILE A 597 -17.24 -14.35 27.66
C ILE A 597 -16.82 -14.28 29.15
N ASP A 598 -15.95 -15.17 29.62
CA ASP A 598 -15.22 -14.96 30.89
C ASP A 598 -14.03 -14.01 30.65
N PRO A 599 -14.04 -12.78 31.21
CA PRO A 599 -12.98 -11.80 30.96
C PRO A 599 -11.59 -12.24 31.43
N ASN A 600 -11.50 -13.17 32.39
CA ASN A 600 -10.20 -13.63 32.94
C ASN A 600 -9.77 -15.00 32.37
N ALA A 601 -10.58 -15.61 31.50
CA ALA A 601 -10.18 -16.82 30.81
C ALA A 601 -9.07 -16.49 29.79
N PRO A 602 -8.09 -17.40 29.60
CA PRO A 602 -7.08 -17.23 28.56
C PRO A 602 -7.72 -17.18 27.17
N THR A 603 -7.27 -16.26 26.33
CA THR A 603 -7.67 -16.21 24.92
C THR A 603 -6.88 -17.25 24.12
N THR A 604 -7.59 -18.10 23.39
CA THR A 604 -7.01 -19.10 22.48
C THR A 604 -6.57 -18.48 21.16
N ARG A 605 -5.80 -19.23 20.36
CA ARG A 605 -5.34 -18.79 19.04
C ARG A 605 -6.49 -18.61 18.06
N GLU A 606 -7.49 -19.49 18.10
CA GLU A 606 -8.68 -19.41 17.26
C GLU A 606 -9.57 -18.20 17.58
N GLU A 607 -9.82 -17.93 18.86
CA GLU A 607 -10.60 -16.75 19.28
C GLU A 607 -9.90 -15.46 18.84
N ALA A 608 -8.57 -15.41 18.96
CA ALA A 608 -7.82 -14.24 18.53
C ALA A 608 -7.86 -14.04 17.01
N ALA A 609 -7.66 -15.10 16.22
CA ALA A 609 -7.76 -15.02 14.76
C ALA A 609 -9.17 -14.60 14.32
N ALA A 610 -10.21 -15.16 14.93
CA ALA A 610 -11.60 -14.82 14.63
C ALA A 610 -11.91 -13.34 14.90
N MET A 611 -11.50 -12.81 16.06
CA MET A 611 -11.72 -11.40 16.39
C MET A 611 -10.90 -10.44 15.51
N VAL A 612 -9.68 -10.82 15.13
CA VAL A 612 -8.85 -10.06 14.16
C VAL A 612 -9.53 -10.05 12.80
N TYR A 613 -9.98 -11.21 12.31
CA TYR A 613 -10.74 -11.32 11.07
C TYR A 613 -11.99 -10.43 11.09
N ARG A 614 -12.79 -10.49 12.17
CA ARG A 614 -14.01 -9.67 12.32
C ARG A 614 -13.72 -8.19 12.30
N LEU A 615 -12.62 -7.74 12.93
CA LEU A 615 -12.19 -6.34 12.83
C LEU A 615 -11.80 -5.97 11.40
N MET A 616 -10.97 -6.79 10.74
CA MET A 616 -10.51 -6.51 9.38
C MET A 616 -11.68 -6.50 8.39
N SER A 617 -12.64 -7.41 8.54
CA SER A 617 -13.89 -7.48 7.77
C SER A 617 -14.78 -6.27 8.02
N TYR A 618 -15.08 -5.95 9.29
CA TYR A 618 -15.90 -4.79 9.66
C TYR A 618 -15.35 -3.47 9.10
N SER A 619 -14.02 -3.31 9.15
CA SER A 619 -13.35 -2.13 8.65
C SER A 619 -13.31 -2.10 7.12
N GLY A 620 -13.39 -3.23 6.43
CA GLY A 620 -13.15 -3.33 4.98
C GLY A 620 -11.65 -3.38 4.64
N ILE A 621 -10.81 -3.82 5.59
CA ILE A 621 -9.38 -4.10 5.35
C ILE A 621 -9.23 -5.37 4.50
N LEU A 622 -10.12 -6.35 4.73
CA LEU A 622 -10.30 -7.51 3.86
C LEU A 622 -11.76 -7.58 3.42
N THR A 623 -11.98 -8.16 2.24
CA THR A 623 -13.30 -8.47 1.70
C THR A 623 -13.67 -9.90 2.14
N PRO A 624 -14.75 -10.12 2.89
CA PRO A 624 -15.17 -11.48 3.27
C PRO A 624 -15.48 -12.32 2.04
N ALA A 625 -15.31 -13.64 2.13
CA ALA A 625 -15.89 -14.53 1.13
C ALA A 625 -17.41 -14.32 1.07
N ALA A 626 -17.98 -14.27 -0.14
CA ALA A 626 -19.40 -14.01 -0.33
C ALA A 626 -20.24 -15.10 0.37
N GLY A 627 -20.93 -14.74 1.46
CA GLY A 627 -21.79 -15.66 2.22
C GLY A 627 -21.68 -15.62 3.74
N ALA A 628 -20.71 -14.88 4.30
CA ALA A 628 -20.56 -14.65 5.74
C ALA A 628 -21.51 -13.57 6.30
#